data_AF-A0A3R9FSQ4-F1
#
_entry.id   AF-A0A3R9FSQ4-F1
#
_cell.length_a   1.000
_cell.length_b   1.000
_cell.length_c   1.000
_cell.angle_alpha   90.00
_cell.angle_beta   90.00
_cell.angle_gamma   90.00
#
_symmetry.space_group_name_H-M   'P 1'
#
loop_
_entity.id
_entity.type
_entity.pdbx_description
1 polymer ?
#
loop_
_entity_poly.entity_id
_entity_poly.type
_entity_poly.pdbx_seq_one_letter_code
_entity_poly.pdbx_strand_id
1 'polypeptide(L)'
;MRLDVYLIETGFFSSRGRAKKAISEGHVKVDGNVTTKSSREVSEFNEIEVNEGLDKPRGYFKLRNIQEKFDLIKEGDSVLDLGSSAGGFLMFACERGANVVGIEYSRHFRSELGRLAYENPNITIIFDDVFTMPTSKIPGSPFDVL
;
A
#
# COMPACT_ATOMS: atom_id res chain seq x y z
N MET A 1 -23.67 -1.07 15.34
CA MET A 1 -22.27 -0.84 15.77
C MET A 1 -21.75 0.40 15.09
N ARG A 2 -20.72 1.05 15.66
CA ARG A 2 -20.13 2.25 15.05
C ARG A 2 -19.45 1.93 13.71
N LEU A 3 -19.63 2.79 12.71
CA LEU A 3 -19.03 2.65 11.38
C LEU A 3 -17.51 2.49 11.42
N ASP A 4 -16.80 3.27 12.24
CA ASP A 4 -15.34 3.15 12.37
C ASP A 4 -14.85 1.82 12.93
N VAL A 5 -15.71 1.10 13.67
CA VAL A 5 -15.43 -0.26 14.18
C VAL A 5 -15.81 -1.29 13.12
N TYR A 6 -17.00 -1.14 12.53
CA TYR A 6 -17.49 -2.01 11.46
C TYR A 6 -16.46 -2.15 10.33
N LEU A 7 -15.90 -1.03 9.87
CA LEU A 7 -14.92 -0.99 8.78
C LEU A 7 -13.60 -1.74 9.07
N ILE A 8 -13.29 -2.01 10.33
CA ILE A 8 -12.11 -2.80 10.70
C ILE A 8 -12.47 -4.26 10.80
N GLU A 9 -13.58 -4.56 11.47
CA GLU A 9 -14.05 -5.93 11.66
C GLU A 9 -14.38 -6.61 10.32
N THR A 10 -14.81 -5.83 9.33
CA THR A 10 -15.04 -6.29 7.95
C THR A 10 -13.83 -6.18 7.03
N GLY A 11 -12.69 -5.73 7.54
CA GLY A 11 -11.41 -5.75 6.80
C GLY A 11 -11.20 -4.61 5.80
N PHE A 12 -12.07 -3.60 5.73
CA PHE A 12 -11.84 -2.43 4.87
C PHE A 12 -10.63 -1.59 5.30
N PHE A 13 -10.30 -1.57 6.60
CA PHE A 13 -9.16 -0.83 7.13
C PHE A 13 -8.41 -1.60 8.22
N SER A 14 -7.09 -1.54 8.15
CA SER A 14 -6.15 -2.09 9.14
C SER A 14 -6.18 -1.41 10.51
N SER A 15 -6.79 -0.22 10.65
CA SER A 15 -6.89 0.46 11.95
C SER A 15 -8.02 1.50 12.04
N ARG A 16 -8.44 1.80 13.29
CA ARG A 16 -9.44 2.85 13.60
C ARG A 16 -9.03 4.23 13.13
N GLY A 17 -7.74 4.56 13.20
CA GLY A 17 -7.25 5.87 12.75
C GLY A 17 -7.48 6.08 11.25
N ARG A 18 -7.21 5.04 10.46
CA ARG A 18 -7.37 5.08 8.99
C ARG A 18 -8.83 5.10 8.59
N ALA A 19 -9.66 4.25 9.20
CA ALA A 19 -11.11 4.26 9.00
C ALA A 19 -11.71 5.65 9.31
N LYS A 20 -11.37 6.24 10.47
CA LYS A 20 -11.85 7.59 10.84
C LYS A 20 -11.44 8.66 9.83
N LYS A 21 -10.19 8.61 9.36
CA LYS A 21 -9.67 9.55 8.37
C LYS A 21 -10.45 9.44 7.05
N ALA A 22 -10.60 8.23 6.52
CA ALA A 22 -11.35 7.98 5.29
C ALA A 22 -12.81 8.44 5.40
N ILE A 23 -13.46 8.17 6.53
CA ILE A 23 -14.81 8.66 6.81
C ILE A 23 -14.82 10.20 6.78
N SER A 24 -13.94 10.85 7.53
CA SER A 24 -13.91 12.32 7.61
C SER A 24 -13.60 13.02 6.27
N GLU A 25 -12.83 12.37 5.40
CA GLU A 25 -12.49 12.85 4.06
C GLU A 25 -13.58 12.53 3.02
N GLY A 26 -14.70 11.91 3.42
CA GLY A 26 -15.85 11.64 2.56
C GLY A 26 -15.67 10.44 1.63
N HIS A 27 -14.77 9.52 1.98
CA HIS A 27 -14.46 8.34 1.16
C HIS A 27 -15.26 7.09 1.52
N VAL A 28 -16.27 7.21 2.38
CA VAL A 28 -17.14 6.11 2.80
C VAL A 28 -18.59 6.51 2.58
N LYS A 29 -19.36 5.63 1.94
CA LYS A 29 -20.81 5.75 1.79
C LYS A 29 -21.52 4.66 2.58
N VAL A 30 -22.71 4.99 3.06
CA VAL A 30 -23.63 4.08 3.73
C VAL A 30 -25.00 4.27 3.10
N ASP A 31 -25.52 3.21 2.49
CA ASP A 31 -26.77 3.21 1.70
C ASP A 31 -26.74 4.31 0.62
N GLY A 32 -25.67 4.32 -0.18
CA GLY A 32 -25.44 5.30 -1.25
C GLY A 32 -25.07 6.73 -0.81
N ASN A 33 -25.10 7.04 0.49
CA ASN A 33 -24.87 8.39 1.00
C ASN A 33 -23.50 8.54 1.67
N VAL A 34 -22.69 9.51 1.23
CA VAL A 34 -21.41 9.85 1.86
C VAL A 34 -21.63 10.22 3.32
N THR A 35 -20.82 9.64 4.21
CA THR A 35 -20.86 9.94 5.64
C THR A 35 -19.50 10.42 6.12
N THR A 36 -19.50 11.49 6.92
CA THR A 36 -18.30 12.02 7.59
C THR A 36 -18.31 11.78 9.10
N LYS A 37 -19.38 11.13 9.61
CA LYS A 37 -19.54 10.81 11.03
C LYS A 37 -19.06 9.39 11.33
N SER A 38 -17.87 9.28 11.91
CA SER A 38 -17.26 7.98 12.30
C SER A 38 -18.08 7.18 13.33
N SER A 39 -18.89 7.87 14.14
CA SER A 39 -19.78 7.28 15.13
C SER A 39 -21.19 6.97 14.60
N ARG A 40 -21.44 7.08 13.29
CA ARG A 40 -22.71 6.63 12.69
C ARG A 40 -22.92 5.15 13.04
N GLU A 41 -24.10 4.82 13.55
CA GLU A 41 -24.49 3.43 13.79
C GLU A 41 -24.84 2.78 12.45
N VAL A 42 -24.31 1.58 12.24
CA VAL A 42 -24.57 0.72 11.09
C VAL A 42 -24.84 -0.71 11.54
N SER A 43 -25.55 -1.46 10.71
CA SER A 43 -25.81 -2.89 10.85
C SER A 43 -25.32 -3.66 9.63
N GLU A 44 -25.39 -4.99 9.70
CA GLU A 44 -25.08 -5.88 8.56
C GLU A 44 -26.02 -5.69 7.35
N PHE A 45 -27.15 -5.01 7.52
CA PHE A 45 -28.11 -4.72 6.44
C PHE A 45 -27.80 -3.42 5.70
N ASN A 46 -26.88 -2.59 6.21
CA ASN A 46 -26.46 -1.38 5.50
C ASN A 46 -25.50 -1.72 4.38
N GLU A 47 -25.68 -1.10 3.21
CA GLU A 47 -24.72 -1.20 2.11
C GLU A 47 -23.56 -0.23 2.36
N ILE A 48 -22.34 -0.77 2.50
CA ILE A 48 -21.14 0.02 2.80
C ILE A 48 -20.23 0.01 1.59
N GLU A 49 -20.00 1.19 1.01
CA GLU A 49 -19.02 1.40 -0.05
C GLU A 49 -17.85 2.21 0.49
N VAL A 50 -16.63 1.80 0.16
CA VAL A 50 -15.39 2.49 0.52
C VAL A 50 -14.62 2.75 -0.78
N ASN A 51 -14.14 3.97 -1.01
CA ASN A 51 -13.31 4.22 -2.19
C ASN A 51 -12.07 3.30 -2.15
N GLU A 52 -11.68 2.78 -3.30
CA GLU A 52 -10.55 1.87 -3.38
C GLU A 52 -9.22 2.54 -2.98
N GLY A 53 -8.29 1.72 -2.48
CA GLY A 53 -6.91 2.13 -2.24
C GLY A 53 -6.67 3.11 -1.07
N LEU A 54 -7.65 3.28 -0.19
CA LEU A 54 -7.51 4.12 1.01
C LEU A 54 -6.69 3.48 2.13
N ASP A 55 -6.56 2.14 2.15
CA ASP A 55 -5.84 1.41 3.19
C ASP A 55 -4.36 1.10 2.86
N LYS A 56 -3.67 1.98 2.11
CA LYS A 56 -2.26 1.77 1.74
C LYS A 56 -1.24 2.43 2.70
N PRO A 57 -0.05 1.87 2.95
CA PRO A 57 0.98 2.47 3.80
C PRO A 57 1.32 3.90 3.40
N ARG A 58 1.83 4.72 4.34
CA ARG A 58 2.18 6.12 4.07
C ARG A 58 3.15 6.29 2.90
N GLY A 59 4.06 5.33 2.69
CA GLY A 59 4.98 5.31 1.56
C GLY A 59 4.26 5.38 0.20
N TYR A 60 3.17 4.64 0.04
CA TYR A 60 2.41 4.61 -1.21
C TYR A 60 1.98 6.01 -1.65
N PHE A 61 1.37 6.77 -0.74
CA PHE A 61 0.89 8.12 -1.04
C PHE A 61 2.03 9.12 -1.26
N LYS A 62 3.20 8.90 -0.65
CA LYS A 62 4.39 9.72 -0.92
C LYS A 62 4.87 9.51 -2.35
N LEU A 63 5.04 8.26 -2.78
CA LEU A 63 5.50 7.95 -4.13
C LEU A 63 4.47 8.39 -5.18
N ARG A 64 3.17 8.20 -4.91
CA ARG A 64 2.10 8.75 -5.76
C ARG A 64 2.25 10.25 -5.99
N ASN A 65 2.43 11.02 -4.93
CA ASN A 65 2.58 12.47 -5.04
C ASN A 65 3.86 12.88 -5.77
N ILE A 66 4.91 12.05 -5.76
CA ILE A 66 6.13 12.26 -6.55
C ILE A 66 5.84 11.94 -8.02
N GLN A 67 5.22 10.80 -8.31
CA GLN A 67 4.83 10.39 -9.65
C GLN A 67 3.94 11.45 -10.33
N GLU A 68 2.91 11.96 -9.64
CA GLU A 68 2.01 12.98 -10.17
C GLU A 68 2.73 14.25 -10.62
N LYS A 69 3.90 14.55 -10.03
CA LYS A 69 4.68 15.76 -10.34
C LYS A 69 5.75 15.53 -11.40
N PHE A 70 6.33 14.35 -11.44
CA PHE A 70 7.57 14.10 -12.20
C PHE A 70 7.43 13.00 -13.24
N ASP A 71 6.33 12.24 -13.23
CA ASP A 71 6.06 11.13 -14.12
C ASP A 71 7.24 10.14 -14.24
N LEU A 72 7.74 9.70 -13.09
CA LEU A 72 9.02 9.00 -12.95
C LEU A 72 8.97 7.53 -13.40
N ILE A 73 7.94 6.79 -12.95
CA ILE A 73 7.78 5.35 -13.16
C ILE A 73 6.81 5.11 -14.31
N LYS A 74 7.26 4.32 -15.28
CA LYS A 74 6.49 3.91 -16.45
C LYS A 74 6.21 2.41 -16.41
N GLU A 75 5.24 2.00 -17.20
CA GLU A 75 4.92 0.58 -17.37
C GLU A 75 6.11 -0.15 -18.00
N GLY A 76 6.47 -1.29 -17.41
CA GLY A 76 7.62 -2.09 -17.84
C GLY A 76 8.96 -1.71 -17.19
N ASP A 77 9.05 -0.58 -16.48
CA ASP A 77 10.28 -0.16 -15.80
C ASP A 77 10.73 -1.20 -14.76
N SER A 78 12.04 -1.34 -14.61
CA SER A 78 12.66 -2.05 -13.49
C SER A 78 12.95 -1.07 -12.36
N VAL A 79 12.31 -1.26 -11.21
CA VAL A 79 12.42 -0.38 -10.04
C VAL A 79 13.11 -1.11 -8.89
N LEU A 80 14.10 -0.48 -8.26
CA LEU A 80 14.74 -0.97 -7.04
C LEU A 80 14.33 -0.10 -5.85
N ASP A 81 13.65 -0.68 -4.86
CA ASP A 81 13.24 0.00 -3.63
C ASP A 81 14.18 -0.36 -2.47
N LEU A 82 14.88 0.65 -1.96
CA LEU A 82 15.89 0.50 -0.91
C LEU A 82 15.29 0.83 0.47
N GLY A 83 15.02 -0.20 1.27
CA GLY A 83 14.39 -0.06 2.58
C GLY A 83 12.86 -0.06 2.50
N SER A 84 12.30 -1.16 1.99
CA SER A 84 10.88 -1.25 1.62
C SER A 84 9.89 -1.05 2.76
N SER A 85 10.27 -1.27 4.03
CA SER A 85 9.41 -1.13 5.20
C SER A 85 8.08 -1.88 5.01
N ALA A 86 6.94 -1.22 5.22
CA ALA A 86 5.59 -1.77 4.98
C ALA A 86 5.22 -1.93 3.48
N GLY A 87 6.17 -1.78 2.55
CA GLY A 87 5.98 -2.04 1.11
C GLY A 87 5.19 -0.98 0.35
N GLY A 88 5.05 0.23 0.90
CA GLY A 88 4.26 1.29 0.27
C GLY A 88 4.73 1.68 -1.12
N PHE A 89 6.05 1.79 -1.34
CA PHE A 89 6.62 2.14 -2.65
C PHE A 89 6.49 0.97 -3.62
N LEU A 90 6.78 -0.25 -3.17
CA LEU A 90 6.59 -1.49 -3.93
C LEU A 90 5.18 -1.60 -4.52
N MET A 91 4.15 -1.42 -3.69
CA MET A 91 2.76 -1.48 -4.15
C MET A 91 2.47 -0.44 -5.23
N PHE A 92 2.88 0.81 -5.01
CA PHE A 92 2.61 1.87 -5.97
C PHE A 92 3.31 1.61 -7.31
N ALA A 93 4.60 1.25 -7.28
CA ALA A 93 5.36 0.97 -8.50
C ALA A 93 4.81 -0.27 -9.25
N CYS A 94 4.45 -1.34 -8.54
CA CYS A 94 3.85 -2.53 -9.14
C CYS A 94 2.49 -2.23 -9.79
N GLU A 95 1.63 -1.44 -9.14
CA GLU A 95 0.37 -0.94 -9.73
C GLU A 95 0.58 -0.03 -10.94
N ARG A 96 1.81 0.47 -11.13
CA ARG A 96 2.22 1.17 -12.34
C ARG A 96 2.67 0.27 -13.49
N GLY A 97 2.67 -1.05 -13.28
CA GLY A 97 3.12 -2.03 -14.25
C GLY A 97 4.65 -2.18 -14.28
N ALA A 98 5.35 -1.69 -13.25
CA ALA A 98 6.78 -1.89 -13.11
C ALA A 98 7.11 -3.27 -12.51
N ASN A 99 8.30 -3.76 -12.80
CA ASN A 99 8.92 -4.89 -12.12
C ASN A 99 9.74 -4.35 -10.95
N VAL A 100 9.43 -4.77 -9.73
CA VAL A 100 9.96 -4.12 -8.53
C VAL A 100 10.76 -5.10 -7.69
N VAL A 101 11.99 -4.72 -7.35
CA VAL A 101 12.84 -5.43 -6.38
C VAL A 101 12.93 -4.58 -5.12
N GLY A 102 12.47 -5.12 -3.99
CA GLY A 102 12.60 -4.48 -2.68
C GLY A 102 13.73 -5.09 -1.86
N ILE A 103 14.53 -4.26 -1.22
CA ILE A 103 15.53 -4.69 -0.23
C ILE A 103 15.07 -4.21 1.15
N GLU A 104 14.92 -5.13 2.11
CA GLU A 104 14.50 -4.82 3.47
C GLU A 104 15.38 -5.52 4.52
N TYR A 105 15.93 -4.75 5.46
CA TYR A 105 16.76 -5.29 6.52
C TYR A 105 15.93 -5.92 7.66
N SER A 106 14.86 -5.24 8.06
CA SER A 106 14.07 -5.61 9.23
C SER A 106 13.17 -6.81 8.95
N ARG A 107 13.36 -7.87 9.74
CA ARG A 107 12.47 -9.04 9.72
C ARG A 107 11.07 -8.75 10.24
N HIS A 108 10.82 -7.58 10.84
CA HIS A 108 9.50 -7.16 11.30
C HIS A 108 8.47 -7.15 10.16
N PHE A 109 8.87 -6.74 8.96
CA PHE A 109 7.98 -6.66 7.79
C PHE A 109 7.87 -7.96 7.01
N ARG A 110 8.50 -9.05 7.47
CA ARG A 110 8.63 -10.30 6.71
C ARG A 110 7.29 -10.89 6.28
N SER A 111 6.31 -10.90 7.18
CA SER A 111 4.99 -11.44 6.88
C SER A 111 4.22 -10.56 5.89
N GLU A 112 4.26 -9.25 6.09
CA GLU A 112 3.55 -8.27 5.23
C GLU A 112 4.15 -8.24 3.82
N LEU A 113 5.47 -8.10 3.69
CA LEU A 113 6.17 -8.10 2.41
C LEU A 113 6.10 -9.47 1.73
N GLY A 114 6.13 -10.56 2.49
CA GLY A 114 5.96 -11.91 1.95
C GLY A 114 4.58 -12.11 1.33
N ARG A 115 3.52 -11.62 1.99
CA ARG A 115 2.17 -11.61 1.44
C ARG A 115 2.09 -10.74 0.19
N LEU A 116 2.66 -9.53 0.24
CA LEU A 116 2.66 -8.61 -0.88
C LEU A 116 3.30 -9.22 -2.13
N ALA A 117 4.48 -9.85 -1.99
CA ALA A 117 5.17 -10.52 -3.08
C ALA A 117 4.43 -11.77 -3.58
N TYR A 118 3.74 -12.49 -2.70
CA TYR A 118 2.91 -13.63 -3.10
C TYR A 118 1.70 -13.19 -3.93
N GLU A 119 1.05 -12.10 -3.56
CA GLU A 119 -0.12 -11.57 -4.27
C GLU A 119 0.26 -10.84 -5.59
N ASN A 120 1.53 -10.44 -5.74
CA ASN A 120 2.00 -9.64 -6.88
C ASN A 120 3.29 -10.24 -7.46
N PRO A 121 3.21 -11.00 -8.58
CA PRO A 121 4.37 -11.69 -9.14
C PRO A 121 5.48 -10.75 -9.67
N ASN A 122 5.14 -9.47 -9.90
CA ASN A 122 6.10 -8.45 -10.32
C ASN A 122 6.91 -7.87 -9.14
N ILE A 123 6.66 -8.31 -7.90
CA ILE A 123 7.39 -7.87 -6.71
C ILE A 123 8.31 -9.00 -6.23
N THR A 124 9.61 -8.70 -6.17
CA THR A 124 10.62 -9.55 -5.54
C THR A 124 11.14 -8.89 -4.27
N ILE A 125 11.26 -9.63 -3.17
CA ILE A 125 11.78 -9.10 -1.90
C ILE A 125 13.05 -9.83 -1.49
N ILE A 126 14.09 -9.06 -1.19
CA ILE A 126 15.35 -9.55 -0.64
C ILE A 126 15.48 -9.02 0.79
N PHE A 127 15.69 -9.94 1.74
CA PHE A 127 15.97 -9.56 3.12
C PHE A 127 17.47 -9.57 3.40
N ASP A 128 18.11 -8.44 3.21
CA ASP A 128 19.54 -8.20 3.45
C ASP A 128 19.76 -6.71 3.79
N ASP A 129 20.98 -6.33 4.16
CA ASP A 129 21.34 -4.94 4.42
C ASP A 129 21.74 -4.23 3.12
N VAL A 130 20.99 -3.19 2.75
CA VAL A 130 21.23 -2.41 1.53
C VAL A 130 22.62 -1.78 1.46
N PHE A 131 23.24 -1.49 2.60
CA PHE A 131 24.56 -0.85 2.65
C PHE A 131 25.72 -1.85 2.52
N THR A 132 25.48 -3.14 2.75
CA THR A 132 26.55 -4.15 2.79
C THR A 132 26.33 -5.32 1.84
N MET A 133 25.12 -5.50 1.31
CA MET A 133 24.81 -6.57 0.37
C MET A 133 25.56 -6.37 -0.97
N PRO A 134 26.22 -7.41 -1.50
CA PRO A 134 26.81 -7.34 -2.84
C PRO A 134 25.74 -7.08 -3.91
N THR A 135 26.00 -6.13 -4.80
CA THR A 135 25.08 -5.79 -5.91
C THR A 135 24.83 -6.96 -6.85
N SER A 136 25.75 -7.92 -6.93
CA SER A 136 25.59 -9.17 -7.70
C SER A 136 24.44 -10.06 -7.20
N LYS A 137 23.91 -9.82 -6.01
CA LYS A 137 22.73 -10.53 -5.48
C LYS A 137 21.39 -9.90 -5.93
N ILE A 138 21.42 -8.71 -6.51
CA ILE A 138 20.21 -8.00 -6.93
C ILE A 138 19.84 -8.49 -8.35
N PRO A 139 18.70 -9.19 -8.54
CA PRO A 139 18.27 -9.65 -9.85
C PRO A 139 17.77 -8.48 -10.71
N GLY A 140 17.80 -8.64 -12.03
CA GLY A 140 17.10 -7.71 -12.93
C GLY A 140 17.82 -6.38 -13.23
N SER A 141 19.12 -6.28 -12.98
CA SER A 141 19.93 -5.11 -13.41
C SER A 141 20.06 -5.04 -14.94
N PRO A 142 20.02 -3.84 -15.57
CA PRO A 142 19.94 -2.51 -14.96
C PRO A 142 18.54 -2.10 -14.48
N PHE A 143 18.49 -1.13 -13.56
CA PHE A 143 17.26 -0.52 -13.05
C PHE A 143 17.05 0.86 -13.65
N ASP A 144 15.80 1.19 -13.95
CA ASP A 144 15.39 2.48 -14.51
C ASP A 144 15.13 3.52 -13.40
N VAL A 145 14.65 3.06 -12.23
CA VAL A 145 14.32 3.91 -11.07
C VAL A 145 14.86 3.28 -9.78
N LEU A 146 15.41 4.12 -8.90
CA LEU A 146 15.95 3.80 -7.57
C LEU A 146 15.25 4.64 -6.49
#